data_AF-A0A917AB90-F1
#
_entry.id   AF-A0A917AB90-F1
#
_cell.length_a   1.000
_cell.length_b   1.000
_cell.length_c   1.000
_cell.angle_alpha   90.00
_cell.angle_beta   90.00
_cell.angle_gamma   90.00
#
_symmetry.space_group_name_H-M   'P 1'
#
loop_
_entity.id
_entity.type
_entity.pdbx_description
1 polymer ?
#
loop_
_entity_poly.entity_id
_entity_poly.type
_entity_poly.pdbx_seq_one_letter_code
_entity_poly.pdbx_strand_id
1 'polypeptide(L)' 'MGIIKDVQGCLAQVPEPDFYDLEAALAEAERMADEFADVRPQTYIVPIERFAGLPIYKEASTEQNKSASL' A
#
# COMPACT_ATOMS: atom_id res chain seq x y z
N MET A 1 -26.12 1.69 -31.75
CA MET A 1 -25.03 2.37 -31.01
C MET A 1 -23.92 1.36 -30.85
N GLY A 2 -22.72 1.66 -31.31
CA GLY A 2 -21.61 0.71 -31.35
C GLY A 2 -20.65 1.00 -30.21
N ILE A 3 -20.19 -0.05 -29.53
CA ILE A 3 -19.24 -0.02 -28.40
C ILE A 3 -18.04 0.89 -28.69
N ILE A 4 -17.63 1.02 -29.96
CA ILE A 4 -16.55 1.91 -30.40
C ILE A 4 -16.83 3.38 -30.07
N LYS A 5 -18.06 3.87 -30.28
CA LYS A 5 -18.44 5.25 -29.95
C LYS A 5 -18.49 5.46 -28.44
N ASP A 6 -18.92 4.45 -27.70
CA ASP A 6 -19.00 4.53 -26.24
C ASP A 6 -17.60 4.54 -25.61
N VAL A 7 -16.67 3.72 -26.13
CA VAL A 7 -15.26 3.72 -25.72
C VAL A 7 -14.58 5.04 -26.06
N GLN A 8 -14.84 5.61 -27.23
CA GLN A 8 -14.32 6.94 -27.61
C GLN A 8 -14.86 8.05 -26.70
N GLY A 9 -16.15 7.98 -26.33
CA GLY A 9 -16.75 8.92 -25.39
C GLY A 9 -16.16 8.84 -23.99
N CYS A 10 -15.81 7.63 -23.53
CA CYS A 10 -15.14 7.44 -22.24
C CYS A 10 -13.70 7.97 -22.26
N LEU A 11 -12.93 7.68 -23.33
CA LEU A 11 -11.55 8.14 -23.45
C LEU A 11 -11.43 9.66 -23.59
N ALA A 12 -12.40 10.31 -24.25
CA ALA A 12 -12.43 11.77 -24.37
C ALA A 12 -12.79 12.51 -23.06
N GLN A 13 -13.33 11.79 -22.07
CA GLN A 13 -13.64 12.30 -20.73
C GLN A 13 -12.53 12.04 -19.71
N VAL A 14 -11.51 11.25 -20.07
CA VAL A 14 -10.32 11.13 -19.24
C VAL A 14 -9.62 12.48 -19.33
N PRO A 15 -9.53 13.27 -18.24
CA PRO A 15 -8.70 14.46 -18.25
C PRO A 15 -7.33 14.03 -18.73
N GLU A 16 -6.75 14.76 -19.69
CA GLU A 16 -5.37 14.51 -20.09
C GLU A 16 -4.55 14.35 -18.82
N PRO A 17 -3.70 13.31 -18.72
CA PRO A 17 -2.88 13.16 -17.55
C PRO A 17 -2.12 14.48 -17.42
N ASP A 18 -2.44 15.25 -16.36
CA ASP A 18 -1.68 16.43 -15.99
C ASP A 18 -0.23 16.00 -16.10
N PHE A 19 0.49 16.62 -17.04
CA PHE A 19 1.86 16.28 -17.37
C PHE A 19 2.57 16.02 -16.06
N TYR A 20 2.96 14.76 -15.83
CA TYR A 20 3.64 14.37 -14.59
C TYR A 20 4.83 15.31 -14.43
N ASP A 21 4.71 16.26 -13.51
CA ASP A 21 5.74 17.26 -13.29
C ASP A 21 6.94 16.51 -12.71
N LEU A 22 7.92 16.27 -13.59
CA LEU A 22 9.11 15.52 -13.24
C LEU A 22 9.85 16.20 -12.10
N GLU A 23 9.87 17.54 -12.05
CA GLU A 23 10.53 18.28 -10.98
C GLU A 23 9.82 18.06 -9.65
N ALA A 24 8.49 18.13 -9.63
CA ALA A 24 7.70 17.83 -8.43
C ALA A 24 7.86 16.38 -7.97
N ALA A 25 7.88 15.42 -8.89
CA ALA A 25 8.07 14.01 -8.59
C ALA A 25 9.47 13.72 -8.01
N LEU A 26 10.50 14.38 -8.54
CA LEU A 26 11.87 14.26 -8.04
C LEU A 26 12.01 14.89 -6.64
N ALA A 27 11.40 16.05 -6.41
CA ALA A 27 11.41 16.71 -5.10
C ALA A 27 10.73 15.85 -4.02
N GLU A 28 9.60 15.20 -4.35
CA GLU A 28 8.93 14.29 -3.42
C GLU A 28 9.75 13.02 -3.18
N ALA A 29 10.44 12.49 -4.20
CA ALA A 29 11.33 11.34 -4.04
C ALA A 29 12.53 11.66 -3.15
N GLU A 30 13.11 12.85 -3.26
CA GLU A 30 14.19 13.32 -2.38
C GLU A 30 13.71 13.45 -0.93
N ARG A 31 12.55 14.09 -0.72
CA ARG A 31 11.92 14.20 0.61
C ARG A 31 11.70 12.83 1.25
N MET A 32 11.23 11.86 0.48
CA MET A 32 11.02 10.49 0.95
C MET A 32 12.34 9.78 1.24
N ALA A 33 13.37 9.96 0.40
CA ALA A 33 14.69 9.40 0.65
C ALA A 33 15.30 9.90 1.97
N ASP A 34 15.14 11.19 2.26
CA ASP A 34 15.59 11.78 3.53
C ASP A 34 14.78 11.27 4.73
N GLU A 35 13.45 11.20 4.60
CA GLU A 35 12.55 10.72 5.68
C GLU A 35 12.90 9.28 6.10
N PHE A 36 13.29 8.43 5.15
CA PHE A 36 13.59 7.02 5.37
C PHE A 36 15.11 6.70 5.34
N ALA A 37 15.99 7.70 5.33
CA ALA A 37 17.43 7.51 5.21
C ALA A 37 18.02 6.62 6.33
N ASP A 38 17.47 6.74 7.53
CA ASP A 38 17.91 6.00 8.72
C ASP A 38 17.14 4.68 8.93
N VAL A 39 16.13 4.38 8.11
CA VAL A 39 15.32 3.17 8.26
C VAL A 39 16.08 1.97 7.71
N ARG A 40 16.60 1.15 8.62
CA ARG A 40 17.21 -0.13 8.28
C ARG A 40 16.11 -1.20 8.16
N PRO A 41 16.09 -2.01 7.08
CA PRO A 41 15.17 -3.12 6.99
C PRO A 41 15.42 -4.07 8.15
N GLN A 42 14.38 -4.35 8.93
CA GLN A 42 14.45 -5.33 10.00
C GLN A 42 14.17 -6.71 9.44
N THR A 43 15.07 -7.65 9.71
CA THR A 43 14.85 -9.05 9.38
C THR A 43 13.70 -9.57 10.23
N TYR A 44 12.54 -9.80 9.60
CA TYR A 44 11.40 -10.41 10.26
C TYR A 44 11.35 -11.90 9.91
N ILE A 45 11.57 -12.74 10.91
CA ILE A 45 11.45 -14.20 10.78
C ILE A 45 9.98 -14.55 11.04
N VAL A 46 9.25 -14.88 9.98
CA VAL A 46 7.91 -15.44 10.09
C VAL A 46 7.98 -16.95 10.28
N PRO A 47 7.15 -17.53 11.16
CA PRO A 47 6.80 -18.94 11.07
C PRO A 47 6.29 -19.25 9.67
N ILE A 48 6.70 -20.38 9.10
CA ILE A 48 6.33 -20.78 7.74
C ILE A 48 4.81 -20.86 7.56
N GLU A 49 4.10 -21.16 8.63
CA GLU A 49 2.64 -21.21 8.69
C GLU A 49 2.03 -19.84 8.34
N ARG A 50 2.56 -18.72 8.87
CA ARG A 50 2.11 -17.37 8.51
C ARG A 50 2.37 -17.03 7.05
N PHE A 51 3.53 -17.45 6.52
CA PHE A 51 3.86 -17.25 5.11
C PHE A 51 2.96 -18.09 4.19
N ALA A 52 2.64 -19.32 4.59
CA ALA A 52 1.79 -20.26 3.85
C ALA A 52 0.28 -20.06 4.09
N GLY A 53 -0.12 -19.07 4.89
CA GLY A 53 -1.52 -18.84 5.26
C GLY A 53 -2.16 -19.96 6.11
N LEU A 54 -1.34 -20.74 6.81
CA LEU A 54 -1.75 -21.84 7.68
C LEU A 54 -2.00 -21.34 9.12
N PRO A 55 -2.97 -21.91 9.84
CA PRO A 55 -3.22 -21.56 11.24
C PRO A 55 -2.04 -21.96 12.12
N ILE A 56 -1.56 -21.04 12.96
CA ILE A 56 -0.51 -21.33 13.94
C ILE A 56 -1.13 -21.95 15.18
N TYR A 57 -0.73 -23.18 15.50
CA TYR A 57 -1.16 -23.87 16.72
C TYR A 57 -0.64 -23.12 17.97
N LYS A 58 -1.56 -22.68 18.85
CA LYS A 58 -1.33 -21.90 20.10
C LYS A 58 -1.08 -20.39 19.98
N GLU A 59 -1.34 -19.74 18.85
CA GLU A 59 -1.56 -18.29 18.86
C GLU A 59 -2.92 -17.99 19.50
N ALA A 60 -2.98 -18.10 20.84
CA ALA A 60 -4.10 -17.63 21.62
C ALA A 60 -4.16 -16.10 21.50
N SER A 61 -5.31 -15.62 21.04
CA SER A 61 -5.69 -14.23 20.85
C SER A 61 -5.21 -13.32 21.99
N THR A 62 -4.20 -12.51 21.76
CA THR A 62 -3.86 -11.36 22.62
C THR A 62 -4.81 -10.19 22.35
N GLU A 63 -6.13 -10.46 22.33
CA GLU A 63 -7.19 -9.44 22.27
C GLU A 63 -8.18 -9.54 23.44
N GLN A 64 -7.76 -10.12 24.56
CA GLN A 64 -8.54 -10.14 25.81
C GLN A 64 -7.71 -9.57 26.98
N ASN A 65 -7.41 -8.27 26.95
CA ASN A 65 -7.17 -7.50 28.18
C ASN A 65 -7.29 -5.97 27.97
N LYS A 66 -8.45 -5.51 27.47
CA LYS A 66 -8.83 -4.08 27.50
C LYS A 66 -10.21 -3.81 28.09
N SER A 67 -10.77 -4.76 28.84
CA SER A 67 -12.08 -4.61 29.47
C SER A 67 -12.17 -5.28 30.85
N ALA A 68 -11.28 -4.92 31.78
CA ALA A 68 -11.54 -5.05 33.23
C ALA A 68 -10.43 -4.40 34.06
N SER A 69 -10.42 -3.08 34.14
CA SER A 69 -10.01 -2.37 35.36
C SER A 69 -10.81 -1.08 35.45
N LEU A 70 -11.73 -1.08 36.41
CA LEU A 70 -12.38 0.07 37.02
C LEU A 70 -11.35 1.01 37.66
#